data_AF-A0A1R3XH54-F1
#
_entry.id   AF-A0A1R3XH54-F1
#
_cell.length_a   1.000
_cell.length_b   1.000
_cell.length_c   1.000
_cell.angle_alpha   90.00
_cell.angle_beta   90.00
_cell.angle_gamma   90.00
#
_symmetry.space_group_name_H-M   'P 1'
#
loop_
_entity.id
_entity.type
_entity.pdbx_description
1 polymer ?
#
loop_
_entity_poly.entity_id
_entity_poly.type
_entity_poly.pdbx_seq_one_letter_code
_entity_poly.pdbx_strand_id
1 'polypeptide(L)' 'MTLEIKHTWNAINKVLTIINLSLLMVLTGQGFNYEEVKGKAVPVYLNVALLLVLGFVVSVTIYGLLS' A
#
# COMPACT_ATOMS: atom_id res chain seq x y z
N MET A 1 3.33 -27.07 -4.70
CA MET A 1 4.41 -26.07 -4.67
C MET A 1 4.02 -24.72 -5.27
N THR A 2 3.68 -24.62 -6.56
CA THR A 2 3.31 -23.32 -7.20
C THR A 2 2.01 -22.70 -6.68
N LEU A 3 1.04 -23.53 -6.29
CA LEU A 3 -0.27 -23.10 -5.78
C LEU A 3 -0.20 -22.44 -4.39
N GLU A 4 0.60 -23.00 -3.48
CA GLU A 4 0.83 -22.45 -2.14
C GLU A 4 1.59 -21.12 -2.22
N ILE A 5 2.60 -21.05 -3.08
CA ILE A 5 3.34 -19.81 -3.37
C ILE A 5 2.38 -18.73 -3.90
N LYS A 6 1.45 -19.10 -4.80
CA LYS A 6 0.46 -18.17 -5.36
C LYS A 6 -0.52 -17.65 -4.30
N HIS A 7 -0.94 -18.49 -3.36
CA HIS A 7 -1.79 -18.08 -2.24
C HIS A 7 -1.07 -17.16 -1.26
N THR A 8 0.17 -17.48 -0.91
CA THR A 8 1.00 -16.63 -0.04
C THR A 8 1.26 -15.27 -0.66
N TRP A 9 1.59 -15.22 -1.96
CA TRP A 9 1.76 -13.95 -2.68
C TRP A 9 0.49 -13.12 -2.74
N ASN A 10 -0.67 -13.76 -2.93
CA ASN A 10 -1.94 -13.06 -2.94
C ASN A 10 -2.30 -12.50 -1.56
N ALA A 11 -2.01 -13.23 -0.49
CA ALA A 11 -2.18 -12.76 0.89
C ALA A 11 -1.28 -11.56 1.20
N ILE A 12 0.02 -11.66 0.85
CA ILE A 12 0.98 -10.56 1.01
C ILE A 12 0.53 -9.33 0.22
N ASN A 13 0.08 -9.50 -1.02
CA ASN A 13 -0.41 -8.41 -1.86
C ASN A 13 -1.57 -7.68 -1.19
N LYS A 14 -2.52 -8.44 -0.63
CA LYS A 14 -3.70 -7.90 0.04
C LYS A 14 -3.33 -7.11 1.29
N VAL A 15 -2.37 -7.60 2.07
CA VAL A 15 -1.84 -6.88 3.24
C VAL A 15 -1.12 -5.60 2.81
N LEU A 16 -0.29 -5.65 1.76
CA LEU A 16 0.36 -4.47 1.19
C LEU A 16 -0.64 -3.41 0.72
N THR A 17 -1.71 -3.81 0.03
CA THR A 17 -2.78 -2.89 -0.38
C THR A 17 -3.39 -2.18 0.83
N ILE A 18 -3.64 -2.90 1.93
CA ILE A 18 -4.20 -2.32 3.15
C ILE A 18 -3.24 -1.29 3.74
N ILE A 19 -1.96 -1.64 3.88
CA ILE A 19 -0.94 -0.71 4.42
C ILE A 19 -0.85 0.55 3.55
N ASN A 20 -0.80 0.39 2.23
CA ASN A 20 -0.75 1.51 1.30
C ASN A 20 -1.98 2.40 1.42
N LEU A 21 -3.19 1.82 1.48
CA LEU A 21 -4.42 2.59 1.65
C LEU A 21 -4.44 3.34 2.99
N SER A 22 -3.98 2.71 4.07
CA SER A 22 -3.87 3.37 5.38
C SER A 22 -2.88 4.54 5.35
N LEU A 23 -1.70 4.35 4.76
CA LEU A 23 -0.70 5.42 4.62
C LEU A 23 -1.23 6.57 3.76
N LEU A 24 -1.90 6.24 2.65
CA LEU A 24 -2.46 7.21 1.73
C LEU A 24 -3.62 7.99 2.38
N MET A 25 -4.45 7.33 3.20
CA MET A 25 -5.48 7.97 4.02
C MET A 25 -4.87 8.94 5.04
N VAL A 26 -3.79 8.55 5.73
CA VAL A 26 -3.09 9.44 6.68
C VAL A 26 -2.49 10.65 5.96
N LEU A 27 -1.87 10.45 4.79
CA LEU A 27 -1.22 11.52 4.04
C LEU A 27 -2.21 12.50 3.38
N THR A 28 -3.33 11.99 2.86
CA THR A 28 -4.32 12.82 2.14
C THR A 28 -5.45 13.31 3.02
N GLY A 29 -5.63 12.72 4.21
CA GLY A 29 -6.79 12.95 5.07
C GLY A 29 -8.12 12.46 4.47
N GLN A 30 -8.09 11.80 3.32
CA GLN A 30 -9.29 11.33 2.61
C GLN A 30 -9.53 9.85 2.93
N GLY A 31 -10.78 9.52 3.27
CA GLY A 31 -11.22 8.14 3.42
C GLY A 31 -11.38 7.46 2.07
N PHE A 32 -10.81 6.26 1.93
CA PHE A 32 -10.93 5.45 0.72
C PHE A 32 -11.92 4.31 0.94
N ASN A 33 -12.74 4.04 -0.08
CA ASN A 33 -13.64 2.89 -0.05
C ASN A 33 -12.87 1.61 -0.44
N TYR A 34 -12.53 0.79 0.55
CA TYR A 34 -11.83 -0.48 0.35
C TYR A 34 -12.54 -1.39 -0.67
N GLU A 35 -13.87 -1.31 -0.80
CA GLU A 35 -14.63 -2.14 -1.74
C GLU A 35 -14.33 -1.83 -3.21
N GLU A 36 -14.06 -0.56 -3.56
CA GLU A 36 -13.66 -0.17 -4.92
C GLU A 36 -12.26 -0.69 -5.29
N VAL A 37 -11.37 -0.78 -4.30
CA VAL A 37 -9.96 -1.15 -4.51
C VAL A 37 -9.76 -2.67 -4.42
N LYS A 38 -10.57 -3.37 -3.63
CA LYS A 38 -10.53 -4.83 -3.42
C LYS A 38 -10.84 -5.63 -4.69
N GLY A 39 -11.62 -5.08 -5.62
CA GLY A 39 -11.97 -5.73 -6.88
C GLY A 39 -10.96 -5.50 -8.02
N LYS A 40 -10.10 -4.48 -7.90
CA LYS A 40 -9.04 -4.21 -8.88
C LYS A 40 -7.83 -5.07 -8.53
N ALA A 41 -7.44 -5.97 -9.43
CA ALA A 41 -6.25 -6.78 -9.26
C ALA A 41 -5.01 -5.87 -9.40
N VAL A 42 -4.62 -5.21 -8.31
CA VAL A 42 -3.38 -4.42 -8.26
C VAL A 42 -2.21 -5.40 -8.22
N PRO A 43 -1.30 -5.38 -9.20
CA PRO A 43 -0.12 -6.23 -9.20
C PRO A 43 0.79 -5.95 -8.00
N VAL A 44 1.44 -7.00 -7.48
CA VAL A 44 2.33 -6.90 -6.31
C VAL A 44 3.42 -5.84 -6.48
N TYR A 45 4.03 -5.78 -7.66
CA TYR A 45 5.09 -4.81 -7.95
C TYR A 45 4.61 -3.35 -7.84
N LEU A 46 3.35 -3.07 -8.20
CA LEU A 46 2.74 -1.75 -8.06
C LEU A 46 2.49 -1.42 -6.58
N ASN A 47 2.04 -2.38 -5.79
CA ASN A 47 1.86 -2.21 -4.36
C ASN A 47 3.20 -1.93 -3.65
N VAL A 48 4.26 -2.65 -4.01
CA VAL A 48 5.60 -2.40 -3.47
C VAL A 48 6.12 -1.03 -3.88
N ALA A 49 5.95 -0.64 -5.14
CA ALA A 49 6.32 0.69 -5.61
C ALA A 49 5.56 1.81 -4.86
N LEU A 50 4.25 1.64 -4.68
CA LEU A 50 3.41 2.58 -3.96
C LEU A 50 3.84 2.71 -2.49
N LEU A 51 4.21 1.59 -1.86
CA LEU A 51 4.71 1.59 -0.48
C LEU A 51 6.01 2.40 -0.35
N LEU A 52 6.94 2.24 -1.29
CA LEU A 52 8.18 3.00 -1.31
C LEU A 52 7.93 4.50 -1.49
N VAL A 53 7.03 4.87 -2.40
CA VAL A 53 6.65 6.27 -2.63
C VAL A 53 6.01 6.86 -1.38
N LEU A 54 5.03 6.18 -0.78
CA LEU A 54 4.35 6.66 0.43
C LEU A 54 5.31 6.75 1.63
N GLY A 55 6.19 5.75 1.81
CA GLY A 55 7.21 5.78 2.86
C GLY A 55 8.19 6.94 2.68
N PHE A 56 8.61 7.22 1.44
CA PHE A 56 9.46 8.37 1.13
C PHE A 56 8.76 9.69 1.44
N VAL A 57 7.49 9.85 1.01
CA VAL A 57 6.69 11.06 1.30
C VAL A 57 6.53 11.27 2.80
N VAL A 58 6.23 10.21 3.57
CA VAL A 58 6.16 10.28 5.05
C VAL A 58 7.50 10.74 5.61
N SER A 59 8.61 10.16 5.14
CA SER A 59 9.95 10.48 5.65
C SER A 59 10.34 11.93 5.36
N VAL A 60 10.08 12.43 4.15
CA VAL A 60 10.30 13.83 3.77
C VAL A 60 9.41 14.76 4.56
N THR A 61 8.14 14.41 4.76
CA THR A 61 7.19 15.23 5.53
C THR A 61 7.63 15.35 6.99
N ILE A 62 8.03 14.24 7.64
CA ILE A 62 8.53 14.25 9.01
C ILE A 62 9.83 15.05 9.11
N TYR A 63 10.77 14.83 8.18
CA TYR A 63 12.06 15.53 8.19
C TYR A 63 11.88 17.03 7.96
N GLY A 64 11.00 17.43 7.03
CA GLY A 64 10.65 18.82 6.79
C GLY A 64 9.85 19.48 7.93
N LEU A 65 9.11 18.70 8.72
CA LEU A 65 8.43 19.20 9.92
C LEU A 65 9.39 19.38 11.11
N LEU A 66 10.44 18.56 11.19
CA LEU A 66 11.43 18.57 12.27
C LEU A 66 12.63 19.51 12.02
N SER A 67 12.81 19.99 10.78
CA SER A 67 13.85 20.94 10.38
C SER A 67 13.36 22.38 10.45
#